data_AF-A0A930GUE7-F1
#
_entry.id   AF-A0A930GUE7-F1
#
_cell.length_a   1.000
_cell.length_b   1.000
_cell.length_c   1.000
_cell.angle_alpha   90.00
_cell.angle_beta   90.00
_cell.angle_gamma   90.00
#
_symmetry.space_group_name_H-M   'P 1'
#
loop_
_entity.id
_entity.type
_entity.pdbx_description
1 polymer ?
#
loop_
_entity_poly.entity_id
_entity_poly.type
_entity_poly.pdbx_seq_one_letter_code
_entity_poly.pdbx_strand_id
1 'polypeptide(L)' 'IPSIRKNAKIDNNILQEDIVCSTPSSAGWIVIGKSNNGWVEWKDIKGNPIEIYRDKP' A
#
# COMPACT_ATOMS: atom_id res chain seq x y z
N ILE A 1 10.23 8.98 5.02
CA ILE A 1 9.51 8.49 3.83
C ILE A 1 10.27 7.26 3.31
N PRO A 2 9.62 6.08 3.19
CA PRO A 2 10.27 4.87 2.70
C PRO A 2 10.85 5.04 1.29
N SER A 3 11.92 4.29 0.98
CA SER A 3 12.58 4.31 -0.33
C SER A 3 11.61 4.02 -1.48
N ILE A 4 10.67 3.09 -1.29
CA ILE A 4 9.67 2.74 -2.32
C ILE A 4 8.79 3.93 -2.73
N ARG A 5 8.41 4.80 -1.79
CA ARG A 5 7.65 6.03 -2.10
C ARG A 5 8.56 7.11 -2.69
N LYS A 6 9.82 7.20 -2.25
CA LYS A 6 10.79 8.16 -2.79
C LYS A 6 11.11 7.88 -4.26
N ASN A 7 11.16 6.60 -4.63
CA ASN A 7 11.50 6.14 -5.97
C ASN A 7 10.28 6.02 -6.90
N ALA A 8 9.06 6.11 -6.37
CA ALA A 8 7.84 6.04 -7.16
C ALA A 8 7.73 7.24 -8.10
N LYS A 9 7.49 6.99 -9.40
CA LYS A 9 7.22 8.05 -10.38
C LYS A 9 5.79 8.55 -10.21
N ILE A 10 5.66 9.72 -9.61
CA ILE A 10 4.38 10.36 -9.35
C ILE A 10 4.40 11.73 -10.00
N ASP A 11 3.54 11.93 -10.98
CA ASP A 11 3.32 13.21 -11.64
C ASP A 11 1.89 13.65 -11.38
N ASN A 12 1.70 14.93 -11.00
CA ASN A 12 0.39 15.49 -10.68
C ASN A 12 -0.46 14.63 -9.70
N ASN A 13 0.18 14.04 -8.69
CA ASN A 13 -0.42 13.10 -7.71
C ASN A 13 -0.93 11.78 -8.31
N ILE A 14 -0.54 11.44 -9.53
CA ILE A 14 -0.91 10.20 -10.23
C ILE A 14 0.33 9.32 -10.34
N LEU A 15 0.22 8.07 -9.89
CA LEU A 15 1.26 7.05 -10.06
C LEU A 15 1.34 6.65 -11.53
N GLN A 16 2.54 6.73 -12.11
CA GLN A 16 2.74 6.56 -13.56
C GLN A 16 3.07 5.13 -13.98
N GLU A 17 3.40 4.26 -13.02
CA GLU A 17 3.79 2.87 -13.28
C GLU A 17 3.40 1.96 -12.11
N ASP A 18 3.14 0.69 -12.41
CA ASP A 18 2.88 -0.31 -11.38
C ASP A 18 4.14 -0.55 -10.53
N ILE A 19 3.94 -0.64 -9.21
CA ILE A 19 5.03 -0.88 -8.26
C ILE A 19 4.72 -2.13 -7.45
N VAL A 20 5.58 -3.14 -7.60
CA VAL A 20 5.52 -4.35 -6.78
C VAL A 20 5.95 -4.00 -5.35
N CYS A 21 5.06 -4.26 -4.40
CA CYS A 21 5.27 -4.02 -2.98
C CYS A 21 5.43 -5.34 -2.24
N SER A 22 6.38 -5.41 -1.30
CA SER A 22 6.56 -6.60 -0.45
C SER A 22 5.52 -6.71 0.66
N THR A 23 4.85 -5.61 1.01
CA THR A 23 3.81 -5.58 2.05
C THR A 23 2.66 -4.65 1.68
N PRO A 24 1.44 -4.89 2.18
CA PRO A 24 0.34 -3.94 2.01
C PRO A 24 0.63 -2.55 2.60
N SER A 25 1.39 -2.47 3.70
CA SER A 25 1.78 -1.17 4.29
C SER A 25 2.70 -0.36 3.37
N SER A 26 3.62 -1.02 2.65
CA SER A 26 4.44 -0.35 1.63
C SER A 26 3.60 0.19 0.47
N ALA A 27 2.57 -0.53 0.03
CA ALA A 27 1.64 -0.03 -0.98
C ALA A 27 0.86 1.19 -0.44
N GLY A 28 0.43 1.15 0.82
CA GLY A 28 -0.21 2.29 1.48
C GLY A 28 0.68 3.54 1.47
N TRP A 29 1.98 3.41 1.77
CA TRP A 29 2.92 4.53 1.68
C TRP A 29 2.99 5.17 0.29
N ILE A 30 2.90 4.37 -0.77
CA ILE A 30 2.87 4.87 -2.15
C ILE A 30 1.61 5.67 -2.42
N VAL A 31 0.46 5.32 -1.86
CA VAL A 31 -0.80 6.02 -2.15
C VAL A 31 -0.97 7.25 -1.24
N ILE A 32 -0.84 7.08 0.08
CA ILE A 32 -1.19 8.12 1.06
C ILE A 32 -0.01 8.99 1.50
N GLY A 33 1.24 8.60 1.18
CA GLY A 33 2.44 9.34 1.56
C GLY A 33 2.72 9.39 3.07
N LYS A 34 2.05 8.54 3.87
CA LYS A 34 2.15 8.48 5.34
C LYS A 34 2.20 7.02 5.84
N SER A 35 2.62 6.87 7.10
CA SER A 35 2.60 5.57 7.79
C SER A 35 1.17 5.05 7.91
N ASN A 36 1.00 3.74 7.78
CA ASN A 36 -0.29 3.06 7.83
C ASN A 36 -0.10 1.59 8.24
N ASN A 37 -1.20 0.96 8.66
CA ASN A 37 -1.28 -0.50 8.80
C ASN A 37 -2.09 -1.08 7.62
N GLY A 38 -1.40 -1.37 6.51
CA GLY A 38 -2.07 -1.77 5.28
C GLY A 38 -2.94 -3.02 5.42
N TRP A 39 -2.64 -3.93 6.33
CA TRP A 39 -3.46 -5.11 6.57
C TRP A 39 -4.89 -4.77 7.01
N VAL A 40 -5.08 -3.64 7.68
CA VAL A 40 -6.37 -3.23 8.25
C VAL A 40 -7.05 -2.14 7.42
N GLU A 41 -6.25 -1.27 6.81
CA GLU A 41 -6.72 -0.14 5.99
C GLU A 41 -7.24 -0.59 4.61
N TRP A 42 -6.53 -1.52 3.97
CA TRP A 42 -6.96 -2.08 2.68
C TRP A 42 -8.11 -3.06 2.89
N LYS A 43 -9.12 -2.96 2.02
CA LYS A 43 -10.33 -3.78 2.09
C LYS A 43 -10.58 -4.52 0.79
N ASP A 44 -11.17 -5.70 0.91
CA ASP A 44 -11.73 -6.42 -0.24
C ASP A 44 -12.99 -5.72 -0.77
N ILE A 45 -13.56 -6.26 -1.86
CA ILE A 45 -14.80 -5.73 -2.45
C ILE A 45 -16.03 -5.80 -1.52
N LYS A 46 -15.96 -6.61 -0.45
CA LYS A 46 -17.01 -6.75 0.56
C LYS A 46 -16.78 -5.83 1.77
N GLY A 47 -15.68 -5.06 1.79
CA GLY A 47 -15.32 -4.17 2.88
C GLY A 47 -14.56 -4.83 4.04
N ASN A 48 -14.17 -6.10 3.91
CA ASN A 48 -13.38 -6.78 4.95
C ASN A 48 -11.92 -6.33 4.87
N PRO A 49 -11.24 -6.08 6.00
CA PRO A 49 -9.80 -5.85 6.01
C PRO A 49 -9.04 -7.03 5.40
N ILE A 50 -8.02 -6.77 4.59
CA ILE A 50 -7.26 -7.84 3.91
C ILE A 50 -6.43 -8.70 4.87
N GLU A 51 -6.31 -8.31 6.15
CA GLU A 51 -5.71 -9.12 7.21
C GLU A 51 -6.31 -10.53 7.28
N ILE A 52 -7.56 -10.72 6.86
CA ILE A 52 -8.20 -12.05 6.80
C ILE A 52 -7.47 -13.04 5.87
N TYR A 53 -6.69 -12.54 4.91
CA TYR A 53 -5.89 -13.35 3.98
C TYR A 53 -4.44 -13.53 4.42
N ARG A 54 -4.05 -12.91 5.54
CA ARG A 54 -2.69 -13.02 6.05
C ARG A 54 -2.51 -14.37 6.72
N ASP A 55 -1.51 -15.12 6.28
CA ASP A 55 -1.09 -16.34 6.98
C ASP A 55 -0.74 -15.98 8.42
N LYS A 56 -1.46 -16.60 9.35
CA LYS A 56 -1.16 -16.50 10.78
C LYS A 56 -0.13 -17.57 11.12
N PRO A 57 0.93 -17.21 11.85
CA PRO A 57 1.88 -18.19 12.37
C PRO A 57 1.21 -19.20 13.30
#